data_AF-T1BMU5-F1
#
_entry.id   AF-T1BMU5-F1
#
_cell.length_a   1.000
_cell.length_b   1.000
_cell.length_c   1.000
_cell.angle_alpha   90.00
_cell.angle_beta   90.00
_cell.angle_gamma   90.00
#
_symmetry.space_group_name_H-M   'P 1'
#
loop_
_entity.id
_entity.type
_entity.pdbx_description
1 polymer ?
#
loop_
_entity_poly.entity_id
_entity_poly.type
_entity_poly.pdbx_seq_one_letter_code
_entity_poly.pdbx_strand_id
1 'polypeptide(L)'
;MERIQPGEVLVTTMTTPDMVPAMSRAAAIVTDEGGMTCHAAIVSRELGVPCVVGTREATRKIAEGSPVTVDGKTGAVYAGIRAAKPVAAGAAAASAAAVHHVESAPVTATKIYVNVGVPEKAEQYAQLPVSGVGLLRIEFIFTAHIREHPLALIQKGKRDELVRRLADGIAKVCRAFHPRPVI
;
A
#
# COMPACT_ATOMS: atom_id res chain seq x y z
N MET A 1 11.23 0.51 17.67
CA MET A 1 11.41 -0.37 16.50
C MET A 1 12.57 0.17 15.71
N GLU A 2 13.58 -0.67 15.52
CA GLU A 2 14.71 -0.37 14.64
C GLU A 2 14.16 -0.05 13.24
N ARG A 3 14.70 1.01 12.63
CA ARG A 3 14.11 1.61 11.45
C ARG A 3 14.55 0.77 10.24
N ILE A 4 13.62 -0.03 9.70
CA ILE A 4 13.87 -0.74 8.45
C ILE A 4 14.39 0.22 7.37
N GLN A 5 15.51 -0.17 6.76
CA GLN A 5 16.21 0.60 5.75
C GLN A 5 15.72 0.21 4.34
N PRO A 6 15.85 1.12 3.36
CA PRO A 6 15.60 0.78 1.97
C PRO A 6 16.42 -0.44 1.53
N GLY A 7 15.77 -1.42 0.90
CA GLY A 7 16.40 -2.67 0.46
C GLY A 7 16.24 -3.83 1.43
N GLU A 8 15.81 -3.59 2.67
CA GLU A 8 15.59 -4.66 3.66
C GLU A 8 14.21 -5.31 3.53
N VAL A 9 14.12 -6.57 3.95
CA VAL A 9 12.88 -7.35 3.98
C VAL A 9 12.31 -7.34 5.39
N LEU A 10 11.05 -6.92 5.52
CA LEU A 10 10.34 -6.95 6.80
C LEU A 10 9.82 -8.37 7.06
N VAL A 11 10.40 -9.06 8.05
CA VAL A 11 9.94 -10.38 8.51
C VAL A 11 9.27 -10.21 9.88
N THR A 12 8.02 -10.66 10.03
CA THR A 12 7.26 -10.53 11.28
C THR A 12 6.20 -11.64 11.42
N THR A 13 5.67 -11.89 12.61
CA THR A 13 4.58 -12.86 12.77
C THR A 13 3.30 -12.37 12.10
N MET A 14 2.92 -11.13 12.40
CA MET A 14 1.80 -10.40 11.81
C MET A 14 2.15 -8.92 11.64
N THR A 15 1.38 -8.21 10.80
CA THR A 15 1.49 -6.75 10.65
C THR A 15 0.32 -6.06 11.33
N THR A 16 0.57 -4.87 11.86
CA THR A 16 -0.45 -3.96 12.39
C THR A 16 -0.43 -2.63 11.62
N PRO A 17 -1.47 -1.79 11.74
CA PRO A 17 -1.50 -0.47 11.09
C PRO A 17 -0.30 0.41 11.44
N ASP A 18 0.27 0.27 12.65
CA ASP A 18 1.45 1.02 13.09
C ASP A 18 2.71 0.67 12.30
N MET A 19 2.72 -0.50 11.65
CA MET A 19 3.84 -0.97 10.83
C MET A 19 3.79 -0.44 9.40
N VAL A 20 2.72 0.24 8.96
CA VAL A 20 2.58 0.78 7.60
C VAL A 20 3.78 1.66 7.17
N PRO A 21 4.33 2.56 8.03
CA PRO A 21 5.54 3.31 7.67
C PRO A 21 6.77 2.42 7.44
N ALA A 22 6.88 1.28 8.13
CA ALA A 22 7.95 0.32 7.91
C ALA A 22 7.69 -0.49 6.63
N MET A 23 6.46 -0.94 6.43
CA MET A 23 6.01 -1.66 5.22
C MET A 23 6.27 -0.86 3.95
N SER A 24 6.05 0.47 3.96
CA SER A 24 6.28 1.31 2.78
C SER A 24 7.76 1.53 2.43
N ARG A 25 8.68 1.27 3.37
CA ARG A 25 10.13 1.34 3.14
C ARG A 25 10.75 -0.02 2.80
N ALA A 26 10.08 -1.10 3.18
CA ALA A 26 10.56 -2.45 2.96
C ALA A 26 10.65 -2.79 1.47
N ALA A 27 11.70 -3.51 1.08
CA ALA A 27 11.82 -4.08 -0.27
C ALA A 27 10.84 -5.25 -0.49
N ALA A 28 10.51 -5.98 0.59
CA ALA A 28 9.49 -7.01 0.61
C ALA A 28 8.99 -7.25 2.04
N ILE A 29 7.84 -7.92 2.17
CA ILE A 29 7.21 -8.24 3.46
C ILE A 29 6.96 -9.74 3.54
N VAL A 30 7.37 -10.37 4.63
CA VAL A 30 7.14 -11.80 4.91
C VAL A 30 6.44 -11.93 6.27
N THR A 31 5.29 -12.62 6.30
CA THR A 31 4.59 -12.90 7.56
C THR A 31 4.31 -14.38 7.82
N ASP A 32 4.46 -14.81 9.07
CA ASP A 32 4.18 -16.19 9.46
C ASP A 32 2.70 -16.53 9.46
N GLU A 33 1.86 -15.58 9.86
CA GLU A 33 0.42 -15.74 9.87
C GLU A 33 -0.24 -14.87 8.81
N GLY A 34 -1.55 -15.06 8.66
CA GLY A 34 -2.37 -14.37 7.68
C GLY A 34 -2.55 -15.14 6.38
N GLY A 35 -3.58 -14.75 5.63
CA GLY A 35 -3.90 -15.28 4.30
C GLY A 35 -4.02 -14.18 3.26
N MET A 36 -4.57 -14.51 2.09
CA MET A 36 -4.66 -13.60 0.94
C MET A 36 -5.44 -12.30 1.19
N THR A 37 -6.24 -12.26 2.25
CA THR A 37 -7.09 -11.14 2.67
C THR A 37 -6.64 -10.51 3.99
N CYS A 38 -5.48 -10.89 4.53
CA CYS A 38 -4.97 -10.29 5.76
C CYS A 38 -4.42 -8.86 5.53
N HIS A 39 -4.21 -8.14 6.62
CA HIS A 39 -3.66 -6.78 6.60
C HIS A 39 -2.37 -6.67 5.77
N ALA A 40 -1.40 -7.58 5.99
CA ALA A 40 -0.14 -7.60 5.26
C ALA A 40 -0.37 -7.71 3.74
N ALA A 41 -1.21 -8.65 3.31
CA ALA A 41 -1.47 -8.89 1.89
C ALA A 41 -2.19 -7.72 1.21
N ILE A 42 -3.18 -7.12 1.86
CA ILE A 42 -3.95 -6.01 1.28
C ILE A 42 -3.07 -4.76 1.17
N VAL A 43 -2.44 -4.35 2.27
CA VAL A 43 -1.62 -3.13 2.33
C VAL A 43 -0.41 -3.23 1.40
N SER A 44 0.22 -4.40 1.30
CA SER A 44 1.37 -4.58 0.40
C SER A 44 0.98 -4.40 -1.07
N ARG A 45 -0.22 -4.87 -1.49
CA ARG A 45 -0.74 -4.64 -2.85
C ARG A 45 -0.99 -3.16 -3.13
N GLU A 46 -1.54 -2.44 -2.16
CA GLU A 46 -1.78 -0.99 -2.28
C GLU A 46 -0.46 -0.19 -2.37
N LEU A 47 0.58 -0.65 -1.66
CA LEU A 47 1.92 -0.07 -1.69
C LEU A 47 2.76 -0.49 -2.91
N GLY A 48 2.38 -1.58 -3.57
CA GLY A 48 3.19 -2.18 -4.64
C GLY A 48 4.43 -2.93 -4.13
N VAL A 49 4.42 -3.36 -2.87
CA VAL A 49 5.53 -4.08 -2.22
C VAL A 49 5.30 -5.59 -2.34
N PRO A 50 6.28 -6.39 -2.80
CA PRO A 50 6.19 -7.85 -2.79
C PRO A 50 5.90 -8.39 -1.40
N CYS A 51 4.95 -9.31 -1.28
CA CYS A 51 4.55 -9.86 0.01
C CYS A 51 4.27 -11.36 -0.06
N VAL A 52 4.77 -12.09 0.94
CA VAL A 52 4.46 -13.50 1.20
C VAL A 52 3.89 -13.60 2.61
N VAL A 53 2.75 -14.26 2.76
CA VAL A 53 2.05 -14.39 4.05
C VAL A 53 1.78 -15.87 4.34
N GLY A 54 1.62 -16.22 5.61
CA GLY A 54 1.31 -17.58 6.02
C GLY A 54 2.53 -18.52 5.96
N THR A 55 3.76 -18.01 6.14
CA THR A 55 4.98 -18.83 6.12
C THR A 55 5.11 -19.77 7.31
N ARG A 56 4.35 -19.55 8.38
CA ARG A 56 4.33 -20.29 9.66
C ARG A 56 5.63 -20.24 10.49
N GLU A 57 6.79 -20.14 9.85
CA GLU A 57 8.10 -20.33 10.49
C GLU A 57 9.23 -19.42 9.95
N ALA A 58 8.93 -18.44 9.09
CA ALA A 58 9.92 -17.50 8.56
C ALA A 58 10.61 -16.69 9.66
N THR A 59 9.90 -16.23 10.70
CA THR A 59 10.53 -15.51 11.83
C THR A 59 11.54 -16.36 12.60
N ARG A 60 11.44 -17.69 12.50
CA ARG A 60 12.35 -18.65 13.14
C ARG A 60 13.49 -19.08 12.21
N LYS A 61 13.23 -19.13 10.90
CA LYS A 61 14.19 -19.63 9.89
C LYS A 61 15.08 -18.53 9.30
N ILE A 62 14.62 -17.29 9.30
CA ILE A 62 15.34 -16.15 8.72
C ILE A 62 15.94 -15.35 9.87
N ALA A 63 17.25 -15.44 10.03
CA ALA A 63 17.95 -14.61 11.01
C ALA A 63 18.07 -13.17 10.50
N GLU A 64 18.08 -12.21 11.42
CA GLU A 64 18.29 -10.80 11.11
C GLU A 64 19.61 -10.58 10.35
N GLY A 65 19.60 -9.67 9.37
CA GLY A 65 20.73 -9.44 8.48
C GLY A 65 20.97 -10.52 7.42
N SER A 66 20.20 -11.61 7.39
CA SER A 66 20.36 -12.65 6.38
C SER A 66 19.89 -12.18 5.01
N PRO A 67 20.69 -12.37 3.95
CA PRO A 67 20.25 -12.06 2.60
C PRO A 67 19.13 -13.03 2.18
N VAL A 68 18.02 -12.48 1.73
CA VAL A 68 16.86 -13.24 1.24
C VAL A 68 16.28 -12.60 -0.02
N THR A 69 15.67 -13.44 -0.86
CA THR A 69 14.90 -12.99 -2.03
C THR A 69 13.45 -13.43 -1.87
N VAL A 70 12.52 -12.49 -2.04
CA VAL A 70 11.08 -12.74 -1.91
C VAL A 70 10.40 -12.66 -3.28
N ASP A 71 9.71 -13.72 -3.68
CA ASP A 71 8.87 -13.76 -4.87
C ASP A 71 7.39 -13.74 -4.45
N GLY A 72 6.80 -12.53 -4.46
CA GLY A 72 5.39 -12.32 -4.13
C GLY A 72 4.40 -12.90 -5.14
N LYS A 73 4.84 -13.36 -6.32
CA LYS A 73 3.98 -13.98 -7.33
C LYS A 73 3.83 -15.48 -7.08
N THR A 74 4.94 -16.17 -6.80
CA THR A 74 4.93 -17.62 -6.53
C THR A 74 4.70 -17.94 -5.05
N GLY A 75 4.87 -16.97 -4.17
CA GLY A 75 4.80 -17.17 -2.72
C GLY A 75 6.09 -17.75 -2.14
N ALA A 76 7.19 -17.74 -2.90
CA ALA A 76 8.45 -18.35 -2.48
C ALA A 76 9.40 -17.33 -1.82
N VAL A 77 10.11 -17.80 -0.79
CA VAL A 77 11.21 -17.08 -0.15
C VAL A 77 12.48 -17.91 -0.31
N TYR A 78 13.53 -17.31 -0.86
CA TYR A 78 14.80 -17.95 -1.13
C TYR A 78 15.90 -17.36 -0.24
N ALA A 79 16.81 -18.21 0.22
CA ALA A 79 18.05 -17.76 0.83
C ALA A 79 18.98 -17.14 -0.23
N GLY A 80 19.69 -16.07 0.16
CA GLY A 80 20.61 -15.34 -0.70
C GLY A 80 19.93 -14.27 -1.58
N ILE A 81 20.77 -13.46 -2.23
CA ILE A 81 20.35 -12.45 -3.19
C ILE A 81 20.32 -13.11 -4.57
N ARG A 82 19.14 -13.26 -5.15
CA ARG A 82 18.97 -13.74 -6.53
C ARG A 82 18.75 -12.53 -7.43
N ALA A 83 19.28 -12.59 -8.64
CA ALA A 83 18.99 -11.57 -9.63
C ALA A 83 17.47 -11.52 -9.85
N ALA A 84 16.88 -10.34 -9.67
CA ALA A 84 15.51 -10.12 -10.08
C ALA A 84 15.44 -10.42 -11.57
N LYS A 85 14.55 -11.32 -11.98
CA LYS A 85 14.17 -11.38 -13.39
C LYS A 85 13.69 -9.97 -13.71
N PRO A 86 14.19 -9.28 -14.76
CA PRO A 86 13.68 -7.98 -15.10
C PRO A 86 12.17 -8.14 -15.22
N VAL A 87 11.44 -7.53 -14.30
CA VAL A 87 10.01 -7.34 -14.49
C VAL A 87 10.01 -6.44 -15.70
N ALA A 88 9.66 -7.00 -16.87
CA ALA A 88 9.55 -6.18 -18.06
C ALA A 88 8.77 -4.95 -17.64
N ALA A 89 9.34 -3.77 -17.83
CA ALA A 89 8.67 -2.51 -17.56
C ALA A 89 7.49 -2.26 -18.53
N GLY A 90 6.88 -3.32 -19.07
CA GLY A 90 5.59 -3.34 -19.75
C GLY A 90 4.67 -4.25 -18.93
N ALA A 91 3.68 -3.73 -18.22
CA ALA A 91 2.55 -3.05 -18.86
C ALA A 91 2.07 -1.75 -18.17
N ALA A 92 2.85 -1.16 -17.27
CA ALA A 92 2.48 0.11 -16.62
C ALA A 92 3.36 1.32 -17.00
N ALA A 93 4.54 1.11 -17.59
CA ALA A 93 5.47 2.19 -17.97
C ALA A 93 5.66 2.35 -19.50
N ALA A 94 5.03 1.50 -20.32
CA ALA A 94 4.99 1.66 -21.78
C ALA A 94 3.69 2.34 -22.22
N SER A 95 3.57 3.65 -21.95
CA SER A 95 2.76 4.59 -22.75
C SER A 95 3.03 6.04 -22.30
N ALA A 96 4.31 6.43 -22.23
CA ALA A 96 4.70 7.84 -22.19
C ALA A 96 4.94 8.41 -23.61
N ALA A 97 4.62 7.64 -24.65
CA ALA A 97 4.68 8.09 -26.05
C ALA A 97 3.42 7.63 -26.79
N ALA A 98 2.54 8.58 -27.04
CA ALA A 98 1.50 8.62 -28.09
C ALA A 98 1.00 7.28 -28.65
N VAL A 99 0.01 6.69 -27.98
CA VAL A 99 -1.16 6.09 -28.66
C VAL A 99 -2.37 6.36 -27.77
N HIS A 100 -3.20 7.32 -28.15
CA HIS A 100 -4.57 7.42 -27.64
C HIS A 100 -5.37 6.25 -28.21
N HIS A 101 -5.14 5.03 -27.71
CA HIS A 101 -6.22 4.06 -27.75
C HIS A 101 -7.22 4.52 -26.70
N VAL A 102 -8.16 5.36 -27.15
CA VAL A 102 -9.45 5.56 -26.49
C VAL A 102 -10.20 4.24 -26.64
N GLU A 103 -9.74 3.19 -25.95
CA GLU A 103 -10.69 2.16 -25.57
C GLU A 103 -11.58 2.86 -24.54
N SER A 104 -12.71 3.37 -25.02
CA SER A 104 -13.79 3.80 -24.15
C SER A 104 -14.03 2.65 -23.19
N ALA A 105 -13.82 2.87 -21.89
CA ALA A 105 -14.10 1.85 -20.89
C ALA A 105 -15.49 1.27 -21.20
N PRO A 106 -15.61 -0.07 -21.27
CA PRO A 106 -16.86 -0.68 -21.70
C PRO A 106 -18.00 -0.20 -20.82
N VAL A 107 -19.16 0.06 -21.43
CA VAL A 107 -20.36 0.41 -20.66
C VAL A 107 -20.76 -0.82 -19.88
N THR A 108 -20.51 -0.81 -18.58
CA THR A 108 -20.88 -1.88 -17.65
C THR A 108 -22.22 -1.56 -16.98
N ALA A 109 -23.03 -2.60 -16.73
CA ALA A 109 -24.23 -2.44 -15.90
C ALA A 109 -23.88 -2.10 -14.43
N THR A 110 -22.69 -2.52 -13.98
CA THR A 110 -22.18 -2.27 -12.63
C THR A 110 -21.20 -1.10 -12.65
N LYS A 111 -21.40 -0.13 -11.74
CA LYS A 111 -20.45 0.98 -11.54
C LYS A 111 -19.11 0.44 -11.03
N ILE A 112 -18.02 0.85 -11.67
CA ILE A 112 -16.67 0.49 -11.24
C ILE A 112 -16.14 1.59 -10.33
N TYR A 113 -15.79 1.22 -9.10
CA TYR A 113 -15.21 2.10 -8.09
C TYR A 113 -13.75 1.72 -7.82
N VAL A 114 -12.96 2.67 -7.31
CA VAL A 114 -11.58 2.43 -6.90
C VAL A 114 -11.44 2.45 -5.38
N ASN A 115 -10.53 1.62 -4.86
CA ASN A 115 -10.09 1.70 -3.47
C ASN A 115 -8.91 2.68 -3.40
N VAL A 116 -9.01 3.69 -2.55
CA VAL A 116 -7.96 4.69 -2.36
C VAL A 116 -7.41 4.54 -0.95
N GLY A 117 -6.14 4.14 -0.87
CA GLY A 117 -5.39 4.20 0.37
C GLY A 117 -4.57 5.47 0.48
N VAL A 118 -3.76 5.77 -0.54
CA VAL A 118 -2.75 6.85 -0.47
C VAL A 118 -3.33 8.17 -0.98
N PRO A 119 -3.55 9.20 -0.13
CA PRO A 119 -4.14 10.48 -0.55
C PRO A 119 -3.34 11.21 -1.63
N GLU A 120 -2.02 11.02 -1.64
CA GLU A 120 -1.10 11.62 -2.61
C GLU A 120 -1.31 11.11 -4.04
N LYS A 121 -1.87 9.90 -4.20
CA LYS A 121 -2.15 9.30 -5.52
C LYS A 121 -3.57 9.59 -6.01
N ALA A 122 -4.38 10.33 -5.25
CA ALA A 122 -5.79 10.55 -5.57
C ALA A 122 -6.00 11.22 -6.94
N GLU A 123 -5.17 12.19 -7.31
CA GLU A 123 -5.26 12.86 -8.62
C GLU A 123 -4.95 11.90 -9.79
N GLN A 124 -3.96 11.03 -9.61
CA GLN A 124 -3.65 9.99 -10.59
C GLN A 124 -4.82 9.01 -10.75
N TYR A 125 -5.39 8.55 -9.64
CA TYR A 125 -6.53 7.62 -9.67
C TYR A 125 -7.80 8.25 -10.22
N ALA A 126 -7.97 9.56 -10.04
CA ALA A 126 -9.08 10.30 -10.62
C ALA A 126 -9.06 10.30 -12.16
N GLN A 127 -7.91 10.11 -12.80
CA GLN A 127 -7.81 10.01 -14.27
C GLN A 127 -8.31 8.67 -14.81
N LEU A 128 -8.53 7.67 -13.95
CA LEU A 128 -9.06 6.37 -14.36
C LEU A 128 -10.57 6.47 -14.71
N PRO A 129 -11.07 5.64 -15.63
CA PRO A 129 -12.48 5.59 -16.01
C PRO A 129 -13.33 4.89 -14.93
N VAL A 130 -13.34 5.46 -13.72
CA VAL A 130 -14.06 4.96 -12.54
C VAL A 130 -15.16 5.92 -12.13
N SER A 131 -16.24 5.36 -11.58
CA SER A 131 -17.42 6.08 -11.11
C SER A 131 -17.21 6.85 -9.80
N GLY A 132 -16.09 6.61 -9.10
CA GLY A 132 -15.76 7.27 -7.83
C GLY A 132 -14.83 6.41 -6.98
N VAL A 133 -14.73 6.76 -5.69
CA VAL A 133 -14.04 5.96 -4.67
C VAL A 133 -15.07 5.13 -3.90
N GLY A 134 -14.89 3.81 -3.87
CA GLY A 134 -15.79 2.89 -3.18
C GLY A 134 -15.34 2.52 -1.77
N LEU A 135 -14.05 2.75 -1.49
CA LEU A 135 -13.44 2.57 -0.17
C LEU A 135 -12.25 3.52 -0.03
N LEU A 136 -12.35 4.47 0.89
CA LEU A 136 -11.22 5.27 1.35
C LEU A 136 -10.61 4.66 2.62
N ARG A 137 -9.35 4.24 2.55
CA ARG A 137 -8.60 3.72 3.70
C ARG A 137 -7.84 4.84 4.40
N ILE A 138 -8.14 5.06 5.68
CA ILE A 138 -7.63 6.20 6.46
C ILE A 138 -6.25 5.95 7.06
N GLU A 139 -5.77 4.70 7.09
CA GLU A 139 -4.48 4.33 7.69
C GLU A 139 -3.30 5.08 7.07
N PHE A 140 -3.35 5.33 5.76
CA PHE A 140 -2.35 6.13 5.07
C PHE A 140 -2.50 7.63 5.31
N ILE A 141 -3.70 8.12 5.66
CA ILE A 141 -3.85 9.50 6.14
C ILE A 141 -3.08 9.67 7.45
N PHE A 142 -3.20 8.72 8.38
CA PHE A 142 -2.44 8.77 9.62
C PHE A 142 -0.92 8.69 9.39
N THR A 143 -0.49 7.79 8.52
CA THR A 143 0.94 7.46 8.38
C THR A 143 1.69 8.37 7.40
N ALA A 144 1.06 8.82 6.32
CA ALA A 144 1.68 9.67 5.30
C ALA A 144 1.38 11.17 5.50
N HIS A 145 0.15 11.52 5.89
CA HIS A 145 -0.31 12.90 6.00
C HIS A 145 -0.14 13.47 7.41
N ILE A 146 -0.64 12.77 8.44
CA ILE A 146 -0.60 13.25 9.84
C ILE A 146 0.77 13.03 10.46
N ARG A 147 1.43 11.91 10.14
CA ARG A 147 2.79 11.50 10.56
C ARG A 147 3.03 11.48 12.07
N GLU A 148 1.96 11.44 12.85
CA GLU A 148 1.99 11.31 14.31
C GLU A 148 0.88 10.36 14.75
N HIS A 149 1.20 9.47 15.69
CA HIS A 149 0.25 8.45 16.13
C HIS A 149 -0.97 9.11 16.82
N PRO A 150 -2.22 8.68 16.51
CA PRO A 150 -3.43 9.31 17.04
C PRO A 150 -3.47 9.38 18.57
N LEU A 151 -3.07 8.30 19.25
CA LEU A 151 -3.03 8.25 20.72
C LEU A 151 -2.05 9.28 21.30
N ALA A 152 -0.92 9.53 20.62
CA ALA A 152 0.06 10.51 21.09
C ALA A 152 -0.51 11.94 20.99
N LEU A 153 -1.23 12.26 19.92
CA LEU A 153 -1.92 13.56 19.79
C LEU A 153 -3.01 13.73 20.86
N ILE A 154 -3.79 12.68 21.14
CA ILE A 154 -4.84 12.70 22.17
C ILE A 154 -4.22 12.93 23.56
N GLN A 155 -3.15 12.21 23.90
CA GLN A 155 -2.47 12.37 25.19
C GLN A 155 -1.84 13.75 25.37
N LYS A 156 -1.43 14.41 24.28
CA LYS A 156 -0.95 15.80 24.27
C LYS A 156 -2.08 16.84 24.33
N GLY A 157 -3.35 16.42 24.43
CA GLY A 157 -4.52 17.32 24.40
C GLY A 157 -4.83 17.90 23.02
N LYS A 158 -4.24 17.37 21.95
CA LYS A 158 -4.32 17.91 20.57
C LYS A 158 -5.42 17.25 19.73
N ARG A 159 -6.59 17.00 20.33
CA ARG A 159 -7.70 16.32 19.65
C ARG A 159 -8.22 17.09 18.43
N ASP A 160 -8.37 18.41 18.55
CA ASP A 160 -8.89 19.23 17.45
C ASP A 160 -7.90 19.30 16.28
N GLU A 161 -6.60 19.27 16.58
CA GLU A 161 -5.56 19.18 15.57
C GLU A 161 -5.61 17.85 14.80
N LEU A 162 -5.82 16.73 15.50
CA LEU A 162 -6.01 15.42 14.89
C LEU A 162 -7.23 15.41 13.96
N VAL A 163 -8.39 15.90 14.42
CA VAL A 163 -9.62 15.95 13.61
C VAL A 163 -9.42 16.79 12.35
N ARG A 164 -8.80 17.97 12.49
CA ARG A 164 -8.53 18.86 11.36
C ARG A 164 -7.64 18.21 10.31
N ARG A 165 -6.51 17.63 10.72
CA ARG A 165 -5.57 16.98 9.78
C ARG A 165 -6.19 15.74 9.12
N LEU A 166 -7.05 14.99 9.83
CA LEU A 166 -7.79 13.89 9.24
C LEU A 166 -8.78 14.39 8.17
N ALA A 167 -9.53 15.45 8.49
CA ALA A 167 -10.45 16.08 7.55
C ALA A 167 -9.73 16.62 6.31
N ASP A 168 -8.55 17.24 6.47
CA ASP A 168 -7.74 17.72 5.35
C ASP A 168 -7.29 16.58 4.43
N GLY A 169 -6.86 15.45 5.00
CA GLY A 169 -6.50 14.25 4.25
C GLY A 169 -7.67 13.67 3.46
N ILE A 170 -8.86 13.59 4.05
CA ILE A 170 -10.09 13.15 3.37
C ILE A 170 -10.48 14.14 2.27
N ALA A 171 -10.47 15.44 2.58
CA ALA A 171 -10.83 16.51 1.65
C ALA A 171 -9.94 16.52 0.41
N LYS A 172 -8.65 16.18 0.54
CA LYS A 172 -7.74 16.03 -0.61
C LYS A 172 -8.24 14.98 -1.60
N VAL A 173 -8.70 13.82 -1.12
CA VAL A 173 -9.28 12.77 -1.97
C VAL A 173 -10.61 13.23 -2.58
N CYS A 174 -11.49 13.83 -1.78
CA CYS A 174 -12.78 14.33 -2.27
C CYS A 174 -12.62 15.38 -3.38
N ARG A 175 -11.68 16.31 -3.25
CA ARG A 175 -11.39 17.31 -4.28
C ARG A 175 -10.91 16.68 -5.59
N ALA A 176 -10.04 15.67 -5.51
CA ALA A 176 -9.53 14.97 -6.69
C ALA A 176 -10.62 14.23 -7.46
N PHE A 177 -11.61 13.66 -6.75
CA PHE A 177 -12.68 12.89 -7.37
C PHE A 177 -13.92 13.69 -7.77
N HIS A 178 -14.09 14.93 -7.28
CA HIS A 178 -15.25 15.78 -7.60
C HIS A 178 -15.54 15.83 -9.11
N PRO A 179 -16.79 15.63 -9.56
CA PRO A 179 -18.04 15.49 -8.78
C PRO A 179 -18.38 14.04 -8.40
N ARG A 180 -17.48 13.09 -8.64
CA ARG A 180 -17.73 11.67 -8.34
C ARG A 180 -17.74 11.42 -6.83
N PRO A 181 -18.60 10.51 -6.35
CA PRO A 181 -18.68 10.17 -4.94
C PRO A 181 -17.39 9.56 -4.39
N VAL A 182 -17.17 9.80 -3.09
CA VAL A 182 -16.17 9.12 -2.26
C VAL A 182 -16.93 8.51 -1.09
N ILE A 183 -16.90 7.18 -1.00
CA ILE A 183 -17.58 6.36 0.02
C ILE A 183 -16.60 5.97 1.12
#